data_AF-A0A0R2X1T5-F1
#
_entry.id   AF-A0A0R2X1T5-F1
#
_cell.length_a   1.000
_cell.length_b   1.000
_cell.length_c   1.000
_cell.angle_alpha   90.00
_cell.angle_beta   90.00
_cell.angle_gamma   90.00
#
_symmetry.space_group_name_H-M   'P 1'
#
loop_
_entity.id
_entity.type
_entity.pdbx_description
1 polymer ?
#
loop_
_entity_poly.entity_id
_entity_poly.type
_entity_poly.pdbx_seq_one_letter_code
_entity_poly.pdbx_strand_id
1 'polypeptide(L)'
;MLRKTIDLRPALFACAVLLLIGCQSTSTSPNATLADEATAASVDALLAAAAAADLTTAARYRLQAIDLLIAANDLERATEQLQALPEVLLLPPELRALAQLARAALANENGDFTRARSLLQELGVSAQETLPIDTMIKAALLAGDVYRNLGDPTSAATALLSSSVKMESASPQQARQLSDATWLTLDSLSIAEIDELANASASYYARGWLELNRAIRREEFSLRGQLDAIARWQGVWTQHAAASFLPSALLGLNAAWDRRPRHIGLILPLQQAAGRALQEGFIAAYYQSLAISREVPRISVIDSSEATTAASVYEEALRLGVDLVVGPLSKTLVNEIAALPQLPTLTLALNYADREAAQAMQPPADLIQFGLAPEDEIDQIIELAKERGFKRAAVVTPVGENYTRLRARFQTRWEETGGSVVTRSVFGPEEDFSSVVKNLLAIDASEDRARRLRAALPRNNIEFTPQRRGDIDFIFLIANPRQGRQLVPTLAFYYAQDLPLLALPSIYDGDPTASTRDLDGLVFG
;
A
#
# COMPACT_ATOMS: atom_id res chain seq x y z
N MET A 1 -92.54 -12.68 20.54
CA MET A 1 -92.78 -12.24 21.93
C MET A 1 -91.61 -11.36 22.35
N LEU A 2 -91.91 -10.25 23.03
CA LEU A 2 -90.98 -9.25 23.59
C LEU A 2 -89.80 -9.93 24.32
N ARG A 3 -88.58 -9.38 24.40
CA ARG A 3 -88.21 -8.20 25.20
C ARG A 3 -86.72 -7.91 25.04
N LYS A 4 -86.39 -6.62 24.89
CA LYS A 4 -85.08 -6.00 25.13
C LYS A 4 -84.72 -6.02 26.63
N THR A 5 -83.45 -5.72 26.89
CA THR A 5 -82.83 -4.88 27.97
C THR A 5 -81.97 -5.64 28.98
N ILE A 6 -80.80 -5.20 29.45
CA ILE A 6 -79.91 -4.02 29.28
C ILE A 6 -78.62 -4.28 30.12
N ASP A 7 -77.47 -3.75 29.67
CA ASP A 7 -76.22 -3.32 30.38
C ASP A 7 -75.48 -4.25 31.39
N LEU A 8 -74.16 -4.22 31.61
CA LEU A 8 -73.10 -3.20 31.49
C LEU A 8 -71.72 -3.85 31.15
N ARG A 9 -70.86 -3.03 30.50
CA ARG A 9 -69.42 -3.17 30.12
C ARG A 9 -68.45 -3.20 31.35
N PRO A 10 -67.08 -3.29 31.24
CA PRO A 10 -66.19 -3.07 30.07
C PRO A 10 -64.91 -3.95 29.94
N ALA A 11 -64.13 -3.61 28.90
CA ALA A 11 -62.67 -3.76 28.72
C ALA A 11 -62.16 -4.97 27.93
N LEU A 12 -61.72 -4.72 26.68
CA LEU A 12 -60.33 -4.95 26.28
C LEU A 12 -60.02 -4.29 24.93
N PHE A 13 -58.95 -3.50 24.97
CA PHE A 13 -58.26 -2.80 23.89
C PHE A 13 -57.52 -3.80 22.99
N ALA A 14 -57.52 -3.56 21.68
CA ALA A 14 -56.42 -3.98 20.80
C ALA A 14 -56.32 -2.99 19.62
N CYS A 15 -55.39 -2.04 19.75
CA CYS A 15 -54.95 -1.16 18.66
C CYS A 15 -53.87 -1.86 17.84
N ALA A 16 -53.99 -1.78 16.52
CA ALA A 16 -52.96 -2.09 15.55
C ALA A 16 -52.10 -0.86 15.26
N VAL A 17 -50.76 -1.00 15.26
CA VAL A 17 -49.82 -0.04 14.63
C VAL A 17 -48.57 -0.76 14.12
N LEU A 18 -48.43 -0.74 12.77
CA LEU A 18 -47.25 -0.61 11.90
C LEU A 18 -45.91 -1.31 12.24
N LEU A 19 -45.57 -2.28 11.38
CA LEU A 19 -44.23 -2.81 11.13
C LEU A 19 -43.42 -1.85 10.23
N LEU A 20 -42.30 -1.33 10.73
CA LEU A 20 -41.19 -0.82 9.94
C LEU A 20 -40.00 -1.75 10.18
N ILE A 21 -39.72 -2.61 9.19
CA ILE A 21 -38.49 -3.42 9.14
C ILE A 21 -37.44 -2.58 8.43
N GLY A 22 -36.52 -2.01 9.20
CA GLY A 22 -35.24 -1.51 8.68
C GLY A 22 -34.25 -2.67 8.63
N CYS A 23 -33.89 -3.11 7.43
CA CYS A 23 -32.78 -4.04 7.23
C CYS A 23 -31.46 -3.28 7.44
N GLN A 24 -30.79 -3.50 8.57
CA GLN A 24 -29.33 -3.43 8.64
C GLN A 24 -28.81 -4.86 8.61
N SER A 25 -28.27 -5.27 7.48
CA SER A 25 -27.58 -6.54 7.31
C SER A 25 -26.13 -6.35 7.74
N THR A 26 -25.82 -6.66 9.00
CA THR A 26 -24.47 -7.06 9.40
C THR A 26 -24.38 -8.58 9.22
N SER A 27 -23.54 -9.01 8.28
CA SER A 27 -23.14 -10.41 8.16
C SER A 27 -22.16 -10.73 9.28
N THR A 28 -22.65 -10.98 10.49
CA THR A 28 -21.87 -11.62 11.55
C THR A 28 -21.68 -13.09 11.18
N SER A 29 -20.44 -13.49 10.92
CA SER A 29 -20.11 -14.91 10.81
C SER A 29 -20.46 -15.60 12.14
N PRO A 30 -21.19 -16.72 12.14
CA PRO A 30 -21.62 -17.41 13.36
C PRO A 30 -20.46 -17.89 14.24
N ASN A 31 -19.24 -17.95 13.70
CA ASN A 31 -18.02 -18.32 14.42
C ASN A 31 -17.49 -17.20 15.35
N ALA A 32 -17.76 -15.92 15.05
CA ALA A 32 -17.28 -14.81 15.89
C ALA A 32 -18.07 -14.72 17.20
N THR A 33 -19.40 -14.85 17.11
CA THR A 33 -20.30 -14.81 18.28
C THR A 33 -20.06 -15.97 19.25
N LEU A 34 -19.75 -17.16 18.74
CA LEU A 34 -19.45 -18.33 19.59
C LEU A 34 -18.09 -18.23 20.29
N ALA A 35 -17.10 -17.61 19.64
CA ALA A 35 -15.78 -17.38 20.23
C ALA A 35 -15.81 -16.29 21.30
N ASP A 36 -16.59 -15.22 21.07
CA ASP A 36 -16.79 -14.14 22.05
C ASP A 36 -17.55 -14.65 23.29
N GLU A 37 -18.59 -15.47 23.12
CA GLU A 37 -19.32 -16.09 24.23
C GLU A 37 -18.44 -17.06 25.04
N ALA A 38 -17.61 -17.87 24.38
CA ALA A 38 -16.68 -18.78 25.06
C ALA A 38 -15.59 -18.01 25.83
N THR A 39 -15.11 -16.90 25.27
CA THR A 39 -14.11 -16.04 25.91
C THR A 39 -14.72 -15.34 27.13
N ALA A 40 -15.93 -14.78 27.01
CA ALA A 40 -16.66 -14.18 28.12
C ALA A 40 -16.91 -15.18 29.27
N ALA A 41 -17.37 -16.39 28.94
CA ALA A 41 -17.57 -17.45 29.94
C ALA A 41 -16.27 -17.86 30.66
N SER A 42 -15.13 -17.83 29.95
CA SER A 42 -13.82 -18.11 30.55
C SER A 42 -13.32 -16.98 31.48
N VAL A 43 -13.58 -15.72 31.11
CA VAL A 43 -13.25 -14.55 31.94
C VAL A 43 -14.05 -14.58 33.24
N ASP A 44 -15.36 -14.80 33.18
CA ASP A 44 -16.20 -14.79 34.37
C ASP A 44 -15.85 -15.95 35.32
N ALA A 45 -15.49 -17.12 34.78
CA ALA A 45 -14.99 -18.23 35.57
C ALA A 45 -13.68 -17.90 36.30
N LEU A 46 -12.73 -17.23 35.64
CA LEU A 46 -11.48 -16.78 36.26
C LEU A 46 -11.73 -15.74 37.36
N LEU A 47 -12.63 -14.78 37.13
CA LEU A 47 -12.96 -13.76 38.12
C LEU A 47 -13.70 -14.35 39.34
N ALA A 48 -14.59 -15.33 39.12
CA ALA A 48 -15.22 -16.08 40.21
C ALA A 48 -14.19 -16.88 41.02
N ALA A 49 -13.24 -17.55 40.35
CA ALA A 49 -12.14 -18.25 41.00
C ALA A 49 -11.25 -17.29 41.80
N ALA A 50 -11.02 -16.08 41.29
CA ALA A 50 -10.27 -15.04 41.99
C ALA A 50 -10.97 -14.56 43.28
N ALA A 51 -12.30 -14.45 43.27
CA ALA A 51 -13.07 -14.01 44.44
C ALA A 51 -13.02 -15.01 45.60
N ALA A 52 -12.80 -16.30 45.32
CA ALA A 52 -12.73 -17.37 46.31
C ALA A 52 -11.30 -17.72 46.76
N ALA A 53 -10.27 -17.07 46.20
CA ALA A 53 -8.87 -17.42 46.39
C ALA A 53 -8.13 -16.49 47.37
N ASP A 54 -6.94 -16.90 47.81
CA ASP A 54 -6.03 -16.05 48.59
C ASP A 54 -5.39 -14.95 47.72
N LEU A 55 -4.78 -13.94 48.34
CA LEU A 55 -4.32 -12.71 47.67
C LEU A 55 -3.47 -12.98 46.41
N THR A 56 -2.52 -13.92 46.49
CA THR A 56 -1.61 -14.22 45.37
C THR A 56 -2.32 -14.96 44.24
N THR A 57 -3.11 -15.98 44.58
CA THR A 57 -3.84 -16.78 43.58
C THR A 57 -4.97 -15.96 42.94
N ALA A 58 -5.63 -15.12 43.73
CA ALA A 58 -6.63 -14.16 43.24
C ALA A 58 -6.02 -13.18 42.23
N ALA A 59 -4.85 -12.61 42.53
CA ALA A 59 -4.15 -11.73 41.60
C ALA A 59 -3.75 -12.45 40.31
N ARG A 60 -3.30 -13.72 40.39
CA ARG A 60 -2.97 -14.53 39.21
C ARG A 60 -4.18 -14.77 38.31
N TYR A 61 -5.32 -15.19 38.87
CA TYR A 61 -6.55 -15.40 38.10
C TYR A 61 -7.07 -14.09 37.49
N ARG A 62 -6.99 -12.97 38.22
CA ARG A 62 -7.35 -11.65 37.69
C ARG A 62 -6.45 -11.24 36.53
N LEU A 63 -5.14 -11.45 36.62
CA LEU A 63 -4.21 -11.14 35.52
C LEU A 63 -4.48 -11.99 34.28
N GLN A 64 -4.81 -13.28 34.44
CA GLN A 64 -5.24 -14.12 33.32
C GLN A 64 -6.55 -13.61 32.68
N ALA A 65 -7.52 -13.18 33.50
CA ALA A 65 -8.76 -12.59 33.00
C ALA A 65 -8.50 -11.27 32.25
N ILE A 66 -7.60 -10.43 32.75
CA ILE A 66 -7.19 -9.18 32.10
C ILE A 66 -6.57 -9.45 30.72
N ASP A 67 -5.66 -10.44 30.62
CA ASP A 67 -5.04 -10.80 29.33
C ASP A 67 -6.10 -11.21 28.29
N LEU A 68 -7.12 -11.97 28.71
CA LEU A 68 -8.23 -12.36 27.83
C LEU A 68 -9.13 -11.18 27.44
N LEU A 69 -9.40 -10.26 28.38
CA LEU A 69 -10.18 -9.05 28.12
C LEU A 69 -9.47 -8.13 27.12
N ILE A 70 -8.15 -7.95 27.27
CA ILE A 70 -7.34 -7.18 26.31
C ILE A 70 -7.37 -7.84 24.93
N ALA A 71 -7.18 -9.16 24.86
CA ALA A 71 -7.23 -9.90 23.60
C ALA A 71 -8.62 -9.84 22.91
N ALA A 72 -9.69 -9.72 23.69
CA ALA A 72 -11.06 -9.52 23.21
C ALA A 72 -11.41 -8.04 22.93
N ASN A 73 -10.45 -7.12 23.08
CA ASN A 73 -10.65 -5.67 22.95
C ASN A 73 -11.68 -5.07 23.94
N ASP A 74 -11.94 -5.73 25.06
CA ASP A 74 -12.79 -5.25 26.15
C ASP A 74 -11.94 -4.45 27.16
N LEU A 75 -11.45 -3.29 26.68
CA LEU A 75 -10.46 -2.47 27.40
C LEU A 75 -11.04 -1.82 28.66
N GLU A 76 -12.35 -1.57 28.70
CA GLU A 76 -13.04 -1.00 29.86
C GLU A 76 -13.01 -1.98 31.03
N ARG A 77 -13.49 -3.22 30.83
CA ARG A 77 -13.44 -4.25 31.89
C ARG A 77 -12.00 -4.62 32.25
N ALA A 78 -11.09 -4.66 31.28
CA ALA A 78 -9.67 -4.87 31.57
C ALA A 78 -9.12 -3.79 32.53
N THR A 79 -9.47 -2.53 32.28
CA THR A 79 -9.08 -1.39 33.13
C THR A 79 -9.65 -1.53 34.55
N GLU A 80 -10.93 -1.86 34.68
CA GLU A 80 -11.57 -2.08 35.98
C GLU A 80 -10.89 -3.20 36.78
N GLN A 81 -10.63 -4.35 36.15
CA GLN A 81 -9.98 -5.47 36.82
C GLN A 81 -8.55 -5.15 37.22
N LEU A 82 -7.85 -4.32 36.43
CA LEU A 82 -6.50 -3.89 36.71
C LEU A 82 -6.42 -2.88 37.86
N GLN A 83 -7.44 -2.02 38.01
CA GLN A 83 -7.61 -1.14 39.18
C GLN A 83 -7.99 -1.92 40.45
N ALA A 84 -8.70 -3.04 40.29
CA ALA A 84 -9.09 -3.94 41.38
C ALA A 84 -7.97 -4.87 41.86
N LEU A 85 -6.77 -4.83 41.25
CA LEU A 85 -5.63 -5.60 41.73
C LEU A 85 -5.18 -5.09 43.11
N PRO A 86 -4.72 -5.99 44.01
CA PRO A 86 -4.10 -5.58 45.26
C PRO A 86 -2.94 -4.61 45.04
N GLU A 87 -2.63 -3.80 46.06
CA GLU A 87 -1.51 -2.87 45.99
C GLU A 87 -0.25 -3.59 45.52
N VAL A 88 0.39 -3.05 44.47
CA VAL A 88 1.47 -3.75 43.72
C VAL A 88 2.59 -4.21 44.66
N LEU A 89 2.90 -3.46 45.70
CA LEU A 89 3.95 -3.79 46.68
C LEU A 89 3.66 -5.06 47.51
N LEU A 90 2.39 -5.48 47.60
CA LEU A 90 1.98 -6.70 48.30
C LEU A 90 2.11 -7.95 47.42
N LEU A 91 2.34 -7.80 46.11
CA LEU A 91 2.43 -8.89 45.17
C LEU A 91 3.86 -9.44 45.05
N PRO A 92 4.03 -10.76 44.85
CA PRO A 92 5.32 -11.35 44.48
C PRO A 92 5.94 -10.68 43.24
N PRO A 93 7.28 -10.67 43.09
CA PRO A 93 7.96 -10.05 41.95
C PRO A 93 7.41 -10.43 40.57
N GLU A 94 7.11 -11.71 40.36
CA GLU A 94 6.52 -12.22 39.11
C GLU A 94 5.15 -11.58 38.82
N LEU A 95 4.25 -11.55 39.81
CA LEU A 95 2.92 -10.95 39.64
C LEU A 95 2.99 -9.42 39.48
N ARG A 96 3.97 -8.76 40.11
CA ARG A 96 4.24 -7.33 39.86
C ARG A 96 4.65 -7.09 38.41
N ALA A 97 5.54 -7.92 37.88
CA ALA A 97 5.98 -7.85 36.49
C ALA A 97 4.83 -8.10 35.51
N LEU A 98 3.99 -9.12 35.77
CA LEU A 98 2.79 -9.39 34.97
C LEU A 98 1.77 -8.24 35.01
N ALA A 99 1.53 -7.65 36.18
CA ALA A 99 0.64 -6.50 36.31
C ALA A 99 1.16 -5.28 35.53
N GLN A 100 2.48 -5.05 35.53
CA GLN A 100 3.08 -3.97 34.73
C GLN A 100 3.00 -4.27 33.23
N LEU A 101 3.22 -5.51 32.82
CA LEU A 101 3.06 -5.91 31.43
C LEU A 101 1.61 -5.73 30.94
N ALA A 102 0.63 -6.10 31.76
CA ALA A 102 -0.79 -5.89 31.46
C ALA A 102 -1.15 -4.39 31.34
N ARG A 103 -0.57 -3.54 32.18
CA ARG A 103 -0.71 -2.07 32.06
C ARG A 103 -0.14 -1.55 30.75
N ALA A 104 1.03 -2.04 30.36
CA ALA A 104 1.65 -1.65 29.11
C ALA A 104 0.82 -2.10 27.90
N ALA A 105 0.30 -3.32 27.93
CA ALA A 105 -0.57 -3.85 26.88
C ALA A 105 -1.85 -3.01 26.75
N LEU A 106 -2.51 -2.72 27.87
CA LEU A 106 -3.69 -1.87 27.90
C LEU A 106 -3.41 -0.45 27.38
N ALA A 107 -2.25 0.14 27.69
CA ALA A 107 -1.86 1.44 27.17
C ALA A 107 -1.62 1.39 25.65
N ASN A 108 -1.02 0.31 25.13
CA ASN A 108 -0.83 0.10 23.70
C ASN A 108 -2.18 0.01 22.96
N GLU A 109 -3.12 -0.80 23.44
CA GLU A 109 -4.44 -0.95 22.81
C GLU A 109 -5.27 0.35 22.86
N ASN A 110 -5.09 1.17 23.90
CA ASN A 110 -5.71 2.49 23.99
C ASN A 110 -5.02 3.56 23.12
N GLY A 111 -3.95 3.22 22.39
CA GLY A 111 -3.18 4.16 21.56
C GLY A 111 -2.24 5.08 22.34
N ASP A 112 -2.07 4.88 23.65
CA ASP A 112 -1.10 5.62 24.49
C ASP A 112 0.28 4.94 24.46
N PHE A 113 0.91 4.95 23.28
CA PHE A 113 2.18 4.27 23.04
C PHE A 113 3.33 4.85 23.87
N THR A 114 3.27 6.14 24.23
CA THR A 114 4.30 6.78 25.07
C THR A 114 4.28 6.21 26.48
N ARG A 115 3.08 6.04 27.05
CA ARG A 115 2.89 5.39 28.35
C ARG A 115 3.19 3.90 28.29
N ALA A 116 2.79 3.22 27.22
CA ALA A 116 3.13 1.80 27.04
C ALA A 116 4.65 1.58 27.06
N ARG A 117 5.41 2.45 26.36
CA ARG A 117 6.88 2.43 26.37
C ARG A 117 7.45 2.66 27.76
N SER A 118 6.96 3.66 28.52
CA SER A 118 7.49 3.93 29.86
C SER A 118 7.26 2.75 30.80
N LEU A 119 6.07 2.14 30.75
CA LEU A 119 5.72 0.95 31.54
C LEU A 119 6.60 -0.25 31.20
N LEU A 120 6.95 -0.44 29.92
CA LEU A 120 7.88 -1.48 29.48
C LEU A 120 9.33 -1.22 29.93
N GLN A 121 9.77 0.04 29.95
CA GLN A 121 11.12 0.40 30.43
C GLN A 121 11.24 0.25 31.95
N GLU A 122 10.15 0.49 32.69
CA GLU A 122 10.07 0.23 34.12
C GLU A 122 10.06 -1.27 34.46
N LEU A 123 9.71 -2.14 33.49
CA LEU A 123 9.86 -3.59 33.60
C LEU A 123 11.35 -3.95 33.50
N GLY A 124 12.10 -3.66 34.56
CA GLY A 124 13.55 -3.81 34.61
C GLY A 124 14.04 -5.24 34.34
N VAL A 125 15.32 -5.37 33.96
CA VAL A 125 15.95 -6.63 33.52
C VAL A 125 15.77 -7.76 34.53
N SER A 126 15.98 -7.50 35.82
CA SER A 126 15.82 -8.51 36.88
C SER A 126 14.38 -8.98 37.06
N ALA A 127 13.38 -8.14 36.74
CA ALA A 127 11.98 -8.56 36.76
C ALA A 127 11.67 -9.47 35.56
N GLN A 128 12.24 -9.17 34.39
CA GLN A 128 12.09 -9.99 33.19
C GLN A 128 12.67 -11.40 33.38
N GLU A 129 13.82 -11.53 34.05
CA GLU A 129 14.46 -12.83 34.31
C GLU A 129 13.63 -13.77 35.18
N THR A 130 12.67 -13.25 35.96
CA THR A 130 11.76 -14.05 36.78
C THR A 130 10.51 -14.52 36.04
N LEU A 131 10.24 -13.98 34.84
CA LEU A 131 9.06 -14.32 34.06
C LEU A 131 9.25 -15.65 33.32
N PRO A 132 8.16 -16.42 33.11
CA PRO A 132 8.17 -17.53 32.17
C PRO A 132 8.63 -17.07 30.78
N ILE A 133 9.39 -17.93 30.07
CA ILE A 133 9.91 -17.66 28.72
C ILE A 133 8.84 -17.10 27.80
N ASP A 134 7.67 -17.72 27.83
CA ASP A 134 6.54 -17.35 27.01
C ASP A 134 6.04 -15.91 27.28
N THR A 135 6.04 -15.52 28.55
CA THR A 135 5.70 -14.14 28.96
C THR A 135 6.78 -13.15 28.54
N MET A 136 8.06 -13.53 28.59
CA MET A 136 9.14 -12.68 28.10
C MET A 136 8.99 -12.42 26.59
N ILE A 137 8.58 -13.42 25.81
CA ILE A 137 8.33 -13.26 24.38
C ILE A 137 7.13 -12.34 24.15
N LYS A 138 6.04 -12.49 24.90
CA LYS A 138 4.90 -11.55 24.84
C LYS A 138 5.34 -10.11 25.13
N ALA A 139 6.19 -9.90 26.13
CA ALA A 139 6.72 -8.58 26.46
C ALA A 139 7.57 -8.00 25.31
N ALA A 140 8.38 -8.84 24.65
CA ALA A 140 9.18 -8.43 23.49
C ALA A 140 8.33 -8.08 22.27
N LEU A 141 7.29 -8.87 22.01
CA LEU A 141 6.30 -8.61 20.95
C LEU A 141 5.61 -7.27 21.19
N LEU A 142 5.09 -7.05 22.40
CA LEU A 142 4.46 -5.78 22.79
C LEU A 142 5.44 -4.60 22.66
N ALA A 143 6.69 -4.76 23.07
CA ALA A 143 7.70 -3.72 22.91
C ALA A 143 7.94 -3.40 21.42
N GLY A 144 8.05 -4.44 20.58
CA GLY A 144 8.13 -4.27 19.12
C GLY A 144 6.95 -3.47 18.57
N ASP A 145 5.73 -3.79 18.98
CA ASP A 145 4.51 -3.13 18.52
C ASP A 145 4.47 -1.65 18.96
N VAL A 146 4.76 -1.38 20.24
CA VAL A 146 4.82 -0.03 20.80
C VAL A 146 5.84 0.84 20.07
N TYR A 147 7.06 0.33 19.83
CA TYR A 147 8.09 1.09 19.13
C TYR A 147 7.76 1.34 17.65
N ARG A 148 7.16 0.37 16.95
CA ARG A 148 6.67 0.59 15.57
C ARG A 148 5.58 1.66 15.52
N ASN A 149 4.63 1.62 16.45
CA ASN A 149 3.55 2.62 16.54
C ASN A 149 4.07 4.03 16.90
N LEU A 150 5.23 4.13 17.56
CA LEU A 150 5.93 5.39 17.82
C LEU A 150 6.77 5.87 16.62
N GLY A 151 6.85 5.12 15.53
CA GLY A 151 7.70 5.44 14.38
C GLY A 151 9.19 5.19 14.62
N ASP A 152 9.53 4.28 15.55
CA ASP A 152 10.91 3.89 15.89
C ASP A 152 11.16 2.40 15.58
N PRO A 153 11.29 2.01 14.30
CA PRO A 153 11.46 0.61 13.91
C PRO A 153 12.81 0.02 14.35
N THR A 154 13.83 0.86 14.59
CA THR A 154 15.16 0.41 15.07
C THR A 154 15.10 -0.06 16.52
N SER A 155 14.41 0.67 17.40
CA SER A 155 14.15 0.21 18.76
C SER A 155 13.25 -1.02 18.79
N ALA A 156 12.26 -1.09 17.89
CA ALA A 156 11.42 -2.28 17.73
C ALA A 156 12.25 -3.52 17.36
N ALA A 157 13.13 -3.40 16.36
CA ALA A 157 14.03 -4.46 15.95
C ALA A 157 14.94 -4.90 17.11
N THR A 158 15.51 -3.95 17.85
CA THR A 158 16.39 -4.24 18.99
C THR A 158 15.66 -5.07 20.07
N ALA A 159 14.43 -4.69 20.41
CA ALA A 159 13.62 -5.42 21.39
C ALA A 159 13.34 -6.87 20.96
N LEU A 160 12.95 -7.06 19.70
CA LEU A 160 12.64 -8.39 19.14
C LEU A 160 13.90 -9.27 19.00
N LEU A 161 14.99 -8.71 18.45
CA LEU A 161 16.25 -9.42 18.28
C LEU A 161 16.87 -9.85 19.61
N SER A 162 16.79 -9.01 20.65
CA SER A 162 17.31 -9.38 21.98
C SER A 162 16.58 -10.57 22.61
N SER A 163 15.32 -10.79 22.23
CA SER A 163 14.48 -11.88 22.75
C SER A 163 14.54 -13.16 21.92
N SER A 164 15.16 -13.11 20.74
CA SER A 164 15.25 -14.26 19.81
C SER A 164 15.92 -15.51 20.40
N VAL A 165 16.88 -15.34 21.33
CA VAL A 165 17.51 -16.47 22.06
C VAL A 165 16.49 -17.34 22.82
N LYS A 166 15.35 -16.76 23.22
CA LYS A 166 14.34 -17.46 24.03
C LYS A 166 13.45 -18.38 23.20
N MET A 167 13.46 -18.23 21.87
CA MET A 167 12.61 -19.00 20.97
C MET A 167 12.85 -20.51 21.03
N GLU A 168 14.07 -20.95 21.33
CA GLU A 168 14.40 -22.39 21.43
C GLU A 168 13.60 -23.12 22.51
N SER A 169 13.28 -22.41 23.59
CA SER A 169 12.59 -22.95 24.77
C SER A 169 11.13 -22.50 24.86
N ALA A 170 10.64 -21.78 23.85
CA ALA A 170 9.29 -21.24 23.81
C ALA A 170 8.28 -22.24 23.24
N SER A 171 7.00 -21.98 23.48
CA SER A 171 5.96 -22.68 22.73
C SER A 171 6.07 -22.42 21.21
N PRO A 172 5.81 -23.42 20.34
CA PRO A 172 5.95 -23.27 18.88
C PRO A 172 5.16 -22.08 18.30
N GLN A 173 3.99 -21.79 18.88
CA GLN A 173 3.15 -20.67 18.48
C GLN A 173 3.85 -19.33 18.74
N GLN A 174 4.41 -19.14 19.94
CA GLN A 174 5.06 -17.88 20.30
C GLN A 174 6.41 -17.70 19.61
N ALA A 175 7.17 -18.79 19.43
CA ALA A 175 8.38 -18.75 18.61
C ALA A 175 8.08 -18.28 17.18
N ARG A 176 6.97 -18.75 16.58
CA ARG A 176 6.54 -18.29 15.26
C ARG A 176 6.06 -16.84 15.26
N GLN A 177 5.27 -16.42 16.25
CA GLN A 177 4.85 -15.01 16.38
C GLN A 177 6.05 -14.07 16.50
N LEU A 178 7.05 -14.42 17.31
CA LEU A 178 8.28 -13.64 17.43
C LEU A 178 9.08 -13.62 16.12
N SER A 179 9.13 -14.73 15.39
CA SER A 179 9.75 -14.81 14.06
C SER A 179 9.08 -13.88 13.05
N ASP A 180 7.76 -13.91 13.01
CA ASP A 180 6.95 -13.08 12.10
C ASP A 180 7.10 -11.59 12.42
N ALA A 181 7.02 -11.21 13.69
CA ALA A 181 7.20 -9.84 14.13
C ALA A 181 8.63 -9.34 13.88
N THR A 182 9.65 -10.17 14.14
CA THR A 182 11.05 -9.84 13.85
C THR A 182 11.24 -9.61 12.36
N TRP A 183 10.74 -10.53 11.51
CA TRP A 183 10.85 -10.41 10.07
C TRP A 183 10.17 -9.16 9.52
N LEU A 184 8.91 -8.91 9.90
CA LEU A 184 8.15 -7.74 9.47
C LEU A 184 8.86 -6.43 9.86
N THR A 185 9.42 -6.38 11.08
CA THR A 185 10.13 -5.20 11.56
C THR A 185 11.42 -4.98 10.75
N LEU A 186 12.21 -6.03 10.51
CA LEU A 186 13.42 -5.93 9.69
C LEU A 186 13.12 -5.57 8.23
N ASP A 187 11.97 -5.99 7.70
CA ASP A 187 11.56 -5.67 6.33
C ASP A 187 11.25 -4.18 6.14
N SER A 188 10.80 -3.51 7.21
CA SER A 188 10.55 -2.07 7.22
C SER A 188 11.78 -1.18 7.30
N LEU A 189 12.95 -1.74 7.66
CA LEU A 189 14.20 -1.00 7.80
C LEU A 189 14.93 -0.86 6.46
N SER A 190 15.68 0.23 6.31
CA SER A 190 16.64 0.41 5.21
C SER A 190 17.86 -0.50 5.38
N ILE A 191 18.57 -0.73 4.28
CA ILE A 191 19.82 -1.52 4.30
C ILE A 191 20.86 -0.88 5.24
N ALA A 192 20.93 0.44 5.28
CA ALA A 192 21.86 1.17 6.15
C ALA A 192 21.54 0.94 7.64
N GLU A 193 20.26 0.95 8.03
CA GLU A 193 19.84 0.68 9.41
C GLU A 193 20.11 -0.78 9.81
N ILE A 194 19.91 -1.73 8.89
CA ILE A 194 20.25 -3.15 9.10
C ILE A 194 21.78 -3.31 9.30
N ASP A 195 22.59 -2.57 8.53
CA ASP A 195 24.05 -2.50 8.66
C ASP A 195 24.50 -1.93 10.00
N GLU A 196 23.89 -0.85 10.46
CA GLU A 196 24.14 -0.30 11.79
C GLU A 196 23.81 -1.31 12.90
N LEU A 197 22.63 -1.94 12.85
CA LEU A 197 22.21 -2.96 13.83
C LEU A 197 23.15 -4.17 13.86
N ALA A 198 23.63 -4.62 12.70
CA ALA A 198 24.55 -5.76 12.64
C ALA A 198 25.92 -5.44 13.21
N ASN A 199 26.42 -4.22 12.99
CA ASN A 199 27.69 -3.76 13.53
C ASN A 199 27.63 -3.53 15.04
N ALA A 200 26.49 -3.04 15.55
CA ALA A 200 26.26 -2.82 16.96
C ALA A 200 26.08 -4.13 17.76
N SER A 201 25.61 -5.20 17.11
CA SER A 201 25.26 -6.46 17.79
C SER A 201 26.40 -7.49 17.81
N ALA A 202 26.71 -7.99 19.01
CA ALA A 202 27.57 -9.17 19.21
C ALA A 202 26.78 -10.49 19.33
N SER A 203 25.45 -10.44 19.34
CA SER A 203 24.60 -11.62 19.56
C SER A 203 24.55 -12.51 18.32
N TYR A 204 24.83 -13.81 18.50
CA TYR A 204 24.66 -14.84 17.45
C TYR A 204 23.25 -14.81 16.87
N TYR A 205 22.22 -14.72 17.73
CA TYR A 205 20.83 -14.74 17.29
C TYR A 205 20.42 -13.46 16.54
N ALA A 206 20.89 -12.31 16.99
CA ALA A 206 20.60 -11.07 16.26
C ALA A 206 21.27 -11.08 14.88
N ARG A 207 22.54 -11.52 14.81
CA ARG A 207 23.27 -11.62 13.54
C ARG A 207 22.62 -12.60 12.57
N GLY A 208 22.11 -13.73 13.06
CA GLY A 208 21.40 -14.70 12.23
C GLY A 208 20.22 -14.09 11.49
N TRP A 209 19.34 -13.37 12.20
CA TRP A 209 18.20 -12.66 11.61
C TRP A 209 18.59 -11.59 10.59
N LEU A 210 19.60 -10.78 10.92
CA LEU A 210 20.07 -9.70 10.04
C LEU A 210 20.69 -10.27 8.76
N GLU A 211 21.49 -11.34 8.86
CA GLU A 211 22.06 -12.03 7.70
C GLU A 211 20.99 -12.73 6.86
N LEU A 212 19.95 -13.32 7.47
CA LEU A 212 18.82 -13.89 6.74
C LEU A 212 18.12 -12.83 5.89
N ASN A 213 17.81 -11.68 6.49
CA ASN A 213 17.14 -10.58 5.82
C ASN A 213 17.98 -10.03 4.66
N ARG A 214 19.27 -9.77 4.88
CA ARG A 214 20.20 -9.36 3.81
C ARG A 214 20.29 -10.37 2.68
N ALA A 215 20.42 -11.65 3.00
CA ALA A 215 20.58 -12.70 2.00
C ALA A 215 19.37 -12.80 1.07
N ILE A 216 18.16 -12.60 1.61
CA ILE A 216 16.92 -12.61 0.83
C ILE A 216 16.76 -11.33 0.01
N ARG A 217 17.04 -10.14 0.59
CA ARG A 217 16.95 -8.86 -0.14
C ARG A 217 17.89 -8.80 -1.34
N ARG A 218 19.08 -9.41 -1.26
CA ARG A 218 20.00 -9.50 -2.41
C ARG A 218 19.42 -10.29 -3.59
N GLU A 219 18.42 -11.12 -3.35
CA GLU A 219 17.76 -11.98 -4.32
C GLU A 219 16.31 -11.49 -4.60
N GLU A 220 15.99 -10.21 -4.35
CA GLU A 220 14.62 -9.67 -4.41
C GLU A 220 13.89 -9.96 -5.73
N PHE A 221 14.63 -10.05 -6.84
CA PHE A 221 14.09 -10.31 -8.18
C PHE A 221 14.06 -11.79 -8.58
N SER A 222 14.42 -12.72 -7.68
CA SER A 222 14.48 -14.15 -7.96
C SER A 222 13.91 -14.96 -6.82
N LEU A 223 12.65 -15.40 -6.96
CA LEU A 223 12.01 -16.29 -5.98
C LEU A 223 12.85 -17.56 -5.72
N ARG A 224 13.45 -18.12 -6.77
CA ARG A 224 14.36 -19.26 -6.64
C ARG A 224 15.63 -18.88 -5.86
N GLY A 225 16.21 -17.73 -6.16
CA GLY A 225 17.36 -17.18 -5.45
C GLY A 225 17.09 -17.00 -3.97
N GLN A 226 15.91 -16.47 -3.61
CA GLN A 226 15.47 -16.33 -2.21
C GLN A 226 15.34 -17.69 -1.51
N LEU A 227 14.72 -18.68 -2.15
CA LEU A 227 14.61 -20.03 -1.59
C LEU A 227 15.99 -20.68 -1.38
N ASP A 228 16.89 -20.53 -2.35
CA ASP A 228 18.26 -21.03 -2.23
C ASP A 228 19.05 -20.26 -1.15
N ALA A 229 18.81 -18.96 -0.98
CA ALA A 229 19.39 -18.16 0.09
C ALA A 229 18.90 -18.60 1.47
N ILE A 230 17.61 -18.90 1.62
CA ILE A 230 17.03 -19.46 2.86
C ILE A 230 17.67 -20.81 3.17
N ALA A 231 17.75 -21.72 2.19
CA ALA A 231 18.35 -23.04 2.39
C ALA A 231 19.84 -22.96 2.78
N ARG A 232 20.62 -22.09 2.10
CA ARG A 232 22.02 -21.82 2.46
C ARG A 232 22.13 -21.25 3.87
N TRP A 233 21.27 -20.28 4.22
CA TRP A 233 21.25 -19.68 5.54
C TRP A 233 20.94 -20.72 6.62
N GLN A 234 19.91 -21.57 6.44
CA GLN A 234 19.57 -22.64 7.38
C GLN A 234 20.73 -23.65 7.56
N GLY A 235 21.50 -23.90 6.50
CA GLY A 235 22.68 -24.77 6.54
C GLY A 235 23.88 -24.18 7.29
N VAL A 236 24.00 -22.84 7.35
CA VAL A 236 25.05 -22.15 8.12
C VAL A 236 24.61 -21.92 9.57
N TRP A 237 23.36 -21.51 9.77
CA TRP A 237 22.78 -21.13 11.05
C TRP A 237 21.97 -22.27 11.69
N THR A 238 22.54 -23.48 11.72
CA THR A 238 21.81 -24.71 12.08
C THR A 238 21.25 -24.71 13.50
N GLN A 239 21.90 -24.00 14.43
CA GLN A 239 21.45 -23.86 15.82
C GLN A 239 20.55 -22.63 16.04
N HIS A 240 20.32 -21.81 15.01
CA HIS A 240 19.49 -20.62 15.15
C HIS A 240 18.01 -21.00 15.18
N ALA A 241 17.24 -20.46 16.13
CA ALA A 241 15.82 -20.82 16.29
C ALA A 241 14.99 -20.57 15.01
N ALA A 242 15.29 -19.51 14.25
CA ALA A 242 14.64 -19.23 12.97
C ALA A 242 14.88 -20.29 11.88
N ALA A 243 15.86 -21.18 12.04
CA ALA A 243 16.02 -22.32 11.13
C ALA A 243 14.89 -23.34 11.31
N SER A 244 14.33 -23.47 12.53
CA SER A 244 13.17 -24.31 12.84
C SER A 244 11.84 -23.55 12.76
N PHE A 245 11.87 -22.27 13.14
CA PHE A 245 10.72 -21.37 13.13
C PHE A 245 10.94 -20.27 12.09
N LEU A 246 10.92 -20.64 10.80
CA LEU A 246 10.99 -19.64 9.73
C LEU A 246 9.77 -18.72 9.81
N PRO A 247 9.94 -17.41 9.48
CA PRO A 247 8.82 -16.50 9.31
C PRO A 247 7.81 -17.04 8.30
N SER A 248 6.52 -16.88 8.60
CA SER A 248 5.38 -17.29 7.78
C SER A 248 5.45 -16.70 6.37
N ALA A 249 5.92 -15.46 6.23
CA ALA A 249 6.17 -14.83 4.93
C ALA A 249 7.16 -15.64 4.07
N LEU A 250 8.22 -16.18 4.69
CA LEU A 250 9.23 -16.99 4.00
C LEU A 250 8.74 -18.41 3.71
N LEU A 251 7.92 -18.99 4.59
CA LEU A 251 7.25 -20.27 4.32
C LEU A 251 6.31 -20.15 3.10
N GLY A 252 5.66 -18.99 2.93
CA GLY A 252 4.83 -18.69 1.77
C GLY A 252 5.56 -18.74 0.43
N LEU A 253 6.88 -18.51 0.41
CA LEU A 253 7.68 -18.54 -0.81
C LEU A 253 7.74 -19.94 -1.45
N ASN A 254 7.80 -21.01 -0.64
CA ASN A 254 7.75 -22.38 -1.16
C ASN A 254 6.41 -22.67 -1.82
N ALA A 255 5.30 -22.28 -1.17
CA ALA A 255 3.97 -22.46 -1.73
C ALA A 255 3.78 -21.64 -3.02
N ALA A 256 4.31 -20.41 -3.07
CA ALA A 256 4.31 -19.58 -4.27
C ALA A 256 5.14 -20.22 -5.40
N TRP A 257 6.30 -20.78 -5.06
CA TRP A 257 7.16 -21.49 -6.01
C TRP A 257 6.45 -22.73 -6.57
N ASP A 258 5.83 -23.55 -5.74
CA ASP A 258 5.17 -24.78 -6.20
C ASP A 258 3.93 -24.50 -7.06
N ARG A 259 3.21 -23.42 -6.76
CA ARG A 259 2.00 -22.97 -7.49
C ARG A 259 2.31 -22.06 -8.68
N ARG A 260 3.59 -21.78 -8.97
CA ARG A 260 3.96 -20.89 -10.06
C ARG A 260 3.44 -21.41 -11.41
N PRO A 261 2.98 -20.54 -12.32
CA PRO A 261 2.61 -20.93 -13.67
C PRO A 261 3.78 -21.62 -14.38
N ARG A 262 3.53 -22.76 -15.04
CA ARG A 262 4.55 -23.48 -15.81
C ARG A 262 4.39 -23.29 -17.30
N HIS A 263 3.20 -22.89 -17.75
CA HIS A 263 2.93 -22.55 -19.14
C HIS A 263 2.22 -21.20 -19.23
N ILE A 264 2.89 -20.24 -19.87
CA ILE A 264 2.38 -18.90 -20.12
C ILE A 264 1.86 -18.80 -21.56
N GLY A 265 0.62 -18.34 -21.72
CA GLY A 265 0.09 -17.84 -22.98
C GLY A 265 0.33 -16.34 -23.11
N LEU A 266 1.27 -15.93 -23.97
CA LEU A 266 1.58 -14.53 -24.22
C LEU A 266 0.72 -14.02 -25.38
N ILE A 267 -0.34 -13.28 -25.06
CA ILE A 267 -1.35 -12.83 -26.00
C ILE A 267 -1.13 -11.35 -26.36
N LEU A 268 -0.63 -11.11 -27.58
CA LEU A 268 -0.19 -9.78 -28.02
C LEU A 268 -0.66 -9.48 -29.44
N PRO A 269 -0.96 -8.21 -29.79
CA PRO A 269 -1.31 -7.83 -31.16
C PRO A 269 -0.04 -7.71 -32.02
N LEU A 270 0.45 -8.81 -32.58
CA LEU A 270 1.76 -8.88 -33.25
C LEU A 270 1.85 -8.11 -34.57
N GLN A 271 0.71 -7.74 -35.16
CA GLN A 271 0.68 -6.83 -36.31
C GLN A 271 0.97 -5.38 -35.90
N GLN A 272 0.82 -5.03 -34.62
CA GLN A 272 1.13 -3.70 -34.09
C GLN A 272 2.56 -3.62 -33.57
N ALA A 273 3.20 -2.45 -33.74
CA ALA A 273 4.57 -2.23 -33.26
C ALA A 273 4.69 -2.43 -31.73
N ALA A 274 3.69 -1.98 -30.96
CA ALA A 274 3.66 -2.16 -29.51
C ALA A 274 3.62 -3.65 -29.10
N GLY A 275 2.83 -4.48 -29.80
CA GLY A 275 2.77 -5.92 -29.54
C GLY A 275 4.10 -6.62 -29.81
N ARG A 276 4.79 -6.26 -30.90
CA ARG A 276 6.14 -6.80 -31.20
C ARG A 276 7.17 -6.37 -30.16
N ALA A 277 7.19 -5.10 -29.77
CA ALA A 277 8.11 -4.60 -28.75
C ALA A 277 7.92 -5.31 -27.40
N LEU A 278 6.66 -5.53 -26.99
CA LEU A 278 6.36 -6.30 -25.78
C LEU A 278 6.80 -7.76 -25.89
N GLN A 279 6.58 -8.39 -27.04
CA GLN A 279 7.05 -9.76 -27.29
C GLN A 279 8.57 -9.83 -27.17
N GLU A 280 9.30 -8.93 -27.84
CA GLU A 280 10.77 -8.87 -27.80
C GLU A 280 11.28 -8.66 -26.38
N GLY A 281 10.72 -7.71 -25.64
CA GLY A 281 11.08 -7.46 -24.23
C GLY A 281 10.81 -8.67 -23.33
N PHE A 282 9.65 -9.30 -23.46
CA PHE A 282 9.27 -10.47 -22.67
C PHE A 282 10.21 -11.66 -22.96
N ILE A 283 10.50 -11.92 -24.24
CA ILE A 283 11.40 -13.00 -24.65
C ILE A 283 12.85 -12.70 -24.26
N ALA A 284 13.30 -11.45 -24.30
CA ALA A 284 14.62 -11.06 -23.80
C ALA A 284 14.75 -11.33 -22.29
N ALA A 285 13.76 -10.92 -21.49
CA ALA A 285 13.72 -11.21 -20.05
C ALA A 285 13.64 -12.72 -19.76
N TYR A 286 12.90 -13.48 -20.58
CA TYR A 286 12.86 -14.94 -20.51
C TYR A 286 14.25 -15.55 -20.70
N TYR A 287 15.01 -15.14 -21.71
CA TYR A 287 16.36 -15.67 -21.94
C TYR A 287 17.37 -15.24 -20.87
N GLN A 288 17.23 -14.05 -20.30
CA GLN A 288 18.02 -13.64 -19.14
C GLN A 288 17.74 -14.54 -17.93
N SER A 289 16.46 -14.81 -17.66
CA SER A 289 16.05 -15.72 -16.58
C SER A 289 16.55 -17.14 -16.82
N LEU A 290 16.48 -17.62 -18.07
CA LEU A 290 16.97 -18.94 -18.48
C LEU A 290 18.48 -19.09 -18.28
N ALA A 291 19.25 -18.01 -18.46
CA ALA A 291 20.69 -18.00 -18.24
C ALA A 291 21.06 -18.13 -16.76
N ILE A 292 20.20 -17.66 -15.85
CA ILE A 292 20.38 -17.76 -14.39
C ILE A 292 19.92 -19.13 -13.88
N SER A 293 18.72 -19.57 -14.29
CA SER A 293 18.13 -20.84 -13.89
C SER A 293 17.38 -21.49 -15.05
N ARG A 294 17.42 -22.81 -15.14
CA ARG A 294 16.64 -23.56 -16.15
C ARG A 294 15.17 -23.70 -15.80
N GLU A 295 14.74 -23.25 -14.63
CA GLU A 295 13.38 -23.41 -14.11
C GLU A 295 12.45 -22.28 -14.56
N VAL A 296 12.44 -22.00 -15.87
CA VAL A 296 11.56 -21.00 -16.51
C VAL A 296 10.30 -21.66 -17.09
N PRO A 297 9.16 -20.95 -17.16
CA PRO A 297 7.94 -21.48 -17.74
C PRO A 297 8.06 -21.67 -19.26
N ARG A 298 7.29 -22.59 -19.84
CA ARG A 298 7.07 -22.63 -21.29
C ARG A 298 6.28 -21.39 -21.70
N ILE A 299 6.64 -20.77 -22.82
CA ILE A 299 5.89 -19.65 -23.39
C ILE A 299 5.27 -20.08 -24.73
N SER A 300 3.96 -19.87 -24.87
CA SER A 300 3.26 -19.92 -26.16
C SER A 300 2.82 -18.51 -26.54
N VAL A 301 3.31 -18.00 -27.66
CA VAL A 301 2.89 -16.68 -28.17
C VAL A 301 1.63 -16.86 -29.01
N ILE A 302 0.62 -16.03 -28.76
CA ILE A 302 -0.68 -16.03 -29.42
C ILE A 302 -0.91 -14.63 -30.00
N ASP A 303 -1.16 -14.54 -31.31
CA ASP A 303 -1.45 -13.26 -31.95
C ASP A 303 -2.91 -12.86 -31.72
N SER A 304 -3.11 -11.71 -31.10
CA SER A 304 -4.43 -11.13 -30.83
C SER A 304 -4.81 -10.02 -31.81
N SER A 305 -4.10 -9.86 -32.93
CA SER A 305 -4.34 -8.75 -33.87
C SER A 305 -5.74 -8.78 -34.48
N GLU A 306 -6.29 -9.97 -34.69
CA GLU A 306 -7.66 -10.19 -35.23
C GLU A 306 -8.68 -10.50 -34.12
N ALA A 307 -8.27 -10.50 -32.85
CA ALA A 307 -9.13 -10.84 -31.74
C ALA A 307 -10.10 -9.68 -31.45
N THR A 308 -11.39 -9.95 -31.58
CA THR A 308 -12.46 -8.96 -31.37
C THR A 308 -13.22 -9.17 -30.06
N THR A 309 -13.06 -10.32 -29.41
CA THR A 309 -13.78 -10.67 -28.17
C THR A 309 -12.88 -11.34 -27.14
N ALA A 310 -13.21 -11.19 -25.85
CA ALA A 310 -12.54 -11.91 -24.77
C ALA A 310 -12.58 -13.44 -24.93
N ALA A 311 -13.66 -13.98 -25.48
CA ALA A 311 -13.77 -15.42 -25.73
C ALA A 311 -12.71 -15.92 -26.73
N SER A 312 -12.48 -15.17 -27.82
CA SER A 312 -11.47 -15.51 -28.83
C SER A 312 -10.03 -15.46 -28.30
N VAL A 313 -9.79 -14.62 -27.29
CA VAL A 313 -8.50 -14.55 -26.58
C VAL A 313 -8.23 -15.84 -25.80
N TYR A 314 -9.24 -16.37 -25.10
CA TYR A 314 -9.07 -17.55 -24.26
C TYR A 314 -9.14 -18.87 -25.03
N GLU A 315 -9.83 -18.95 -26.17
CA GLU A 315 -10.00 -20.21 -26.91
C GLU A 315 -8.67 -20.91 -27.22
N GLU A 316 -7.71 -20.15 -27.78
CA GLU A 316 -6.38 -20.67 -28.10
C GLU A 316 -5.56 -20.98 -26.84
N ALA A 317 -5.64 -20.11 -25.84
CA ALA A 317 -4.93 -20.28 -24.56
C ALA A 317 -5.36 -21.57 -23.85
N LEU A 318 -6.66 -21.84 -23.80
CA LEU A 318 -7.23 -23.04 -23.19
C LEU A 318 -6.88 -24.30 -23.98
N ARG A 319 -6.88 -24.23 -25.33
CA ARG A 319 -6.45 -25.35 -26.18
C ARG A 319 -4.99 -25.73 -25.93
N LEU A 320 -4.14 -24.74 -25.68
CA LEU A 320 -2.72 -24.95 -25.39
C LEU A 320 -2.45 -25.40 -23.95
N GLY A 321 -3.45 -25.33 -23.06
CA GLY A 321 -3.34 -25.72 -21.66
C GLY A 321 -2.46 -24.78 -20.84
N VAL A 322 -2.56 -23.47 -21.08
CA VAL A 322 -1.78 -22.48 -20.33
C VAL A 322 -2.30 -22.32 -18.91
N ASP A 323 -1.39 -22.09 -17.95
CA ASP A 323 -1.70 -21.86 -16.53
C ASP A 323 -1.85 -20.36 -16.20
N LEU A 324 -1.25 -19.51 -17.04
CA LEU A 324 -1.28 -18.05 -16.93
C LEU A 324 -1.42 -17.44 -18.33
N VAL A 325 -2.33 -16.51 -18.47
CA VAL A 325 -2.40 -15.62 -19.62
C VAL A 325 -1.69 -14.31 -19.29
N VAL A 326 -0.79 -13.86 -20.17
CA VAL A 326 -0.19 -12.52 -20.13
C VAL A 326 -0.66 -11.77 -21.36
N GLY A 327 -1.37 -10.67 -21.16
CA GLY A 327 -2.19 -10.01 -22.16
C GLY A 327 -3.69 -10.14 -21.85
N PRO A 328 -4.57 -9.56 -22.69
CA PRO A 328 -4.26 -8.81 -23.90
C PRO A 328 -3.79 -7.37 -23.60
N LEU A 329 -3.29 -6.70 -24.64
CA LEU A 329 -2.94 -5.27 -24.60
C LEU A 329 -4.12 -4.35 -24.95
N SER A 330 -5.05 -4.83 -25.78
CA SER A 330 -6.17 -4.04 -26.28
C SER A 330 -7.14 -3.68 -25.16
N LYS A 331 -7.43 -2.39 -25.05
CA LYS A 331 -8.35 -1.86 -24.03
C LYS A 331 -9.76 -2.44 -24.13
N THR A 332 -10.24 -2.65 -25.36
CA THR A 332 -11.54 -3.28 -25.62
C THR A 332 -11.59 -4.69 -25.03
N LEU A 333 -10.55 -5.49 -25.27
CA LEU A 333 -10.50 -6.86 -24.77
C LEU A 333 -10.36 -6.90 -23.24
N VAL A 334 -9.57 -6.01 -22.65
CA VAL A 334 -9.44 -5.90 -21.19
C VAL A 334 -10.76 -5.52 -20.52
N ASN A 335 -11.51 -4.59 -21.11
CA ASN A 335 -12.85 -4.23 -20.62
C ASN A 335 -13.82 -5.43 -20.66
N GLU A 336 -13.82 -6.20 -21.74
CA GLU A 336 -14.65 -7.41 -21.83
C GLU A 336 -14.23 -8.47 -20.81
N ILE A 337 -12.93 -8.71 -20.63
CA ILE A 337 -12.39 -9.66 -19.64
C ILE A 337 -12.79 -9.25 -18.23
N ALA A 338 -12.70 -7.95 -17.89
CA ALA A 338 -13.09 -7.43 -16.59
C ALA A 338 -14.59 -7.54 -16.31
N ALA A 339 -15.42 -7.60 -17.36
CA ALA A 339 -16.86 -7.78 -17.25
C ALA A 339 -17.28 -9.26 -17.11
N LEU A 340 -16.35 -10.22 -17.24
CA LEU A 340 -16.67 -11.63 -17.03
C LEU A 340 -16.91 -11.91 -15.54
N PRO A 341 -17.84 -12.82 -15.18
CA PRO A 341 -18.09 -13.17 -13.78
C PRO A 341 -16.94 -13.97 -13.16
N GLN A 342 -16.22 -14.75 -13.96
CA GLN A 342 -15.08 -15.56 -13.57
C GLN A 342 -14.17 -15.77 -14.78
N LEU A 343 -12.86 -15.91 -14.54
CA LEU A 343 -11.91 -16.18 -15.60
C LEU A 343 -11.61 -17.68 -15.71
N PRO A 344 -11.37 -18.21 -16.92
CA PRO A 344 -11.02 -19.61 -17.09
C PRO A 344 -9.58 -19.92 -16.67
N THR A 345 -8.72 -18.90 -16.60
CA THR A 345 -7.30 -18.99 -16.26
C THR A 345 -6.86 -17.67 -15.62
N LEU A 346 -5.90 -17.73 -14.70
CA LEU A 346 -5.25 -16.53 -14.13
C LEU A 346 -4.76 -15.65 -15.28
N THR A 347 -5.08 -14.36 -15.24
CA THR A 347 -4.81 -13.46 -16.36
C THR A 347 -4.15 -12.17 -15.86
N LEU A 348 -2.98 -11.88 -16.41
CA LEU A 348 -2.27 -10.60 -16.29
C LEU A 348 -2.55 -9.77 -17.55
N ALA A 349 -3.60 -8.95 -17.51
CA ALA A 349 -3.91 -8.01 -18.58
C ALA A 349 -2.86 -6.90 -18.68
N LEU A 350 -2.45 -6.54 -19.89
CA LEU A 350 -1.41 -5.52 -20.12
C LEU A 350 -1.98 -4.10 -20.26
N ASN A 351 -3.15 -3.88 -19.68
CA ASN A 351 -3.87 -2.61 -19.67
C ASN A 351 -4.84 -2.60 -18.47
N TYR A 352 -5.43 -1.44 -18.21
CA TYR A 352 -6.49 -1.31 -17.22
C TYR A 352 -7.86 -1.25 -17.88
N ALA A 353 -8.83 -1.89 -17.25
CA ALA A 353 -10.24 -1.73 -17.57
C ALA A 353 -10.71 -0.33 -17.16
N ASP A 354 -11.61 0.25 -17.94
CA ASP A 354 -12.21 1.53 -17.60
C ASP A 354 -13.05 1.42 -16.33
N ARG A 355 -12.98 2.45 -15.48
CA ARG A 355 -13.74 2.49 -14.21
C ARG A 355 -15.24 2.35 -14.40
N GLU A 356 -15.77 2.78 -15.54
CA GLU A 356 -17.19 2.62 -15.90
C GLU A 356 -17.56 1.15 -16.14
N ALA A 357 -16.64 0.35 -16.70
CA ALA A 357 -16.82 -1.09 -16.83
C ALA A 357 -16.69 -1.80 -15.45
N ALA A 358 -15.79 -1.34 -14.59
CA ALA A 358 -15.60 -1.85 -13.22
C ALA A 358 -16.73 -1.47 -12.24
N GLN A 359 -17.56 -0.47 -12.57
CA GLN A 359 -18.74 -0.11 -11.78
C GLN A 359 -19.93 -1.06 -12.01
N ALA A 360 -19.96 -1.79 -13.13
CA ALA A 360 -21.03 -2.74 -13.44
C ALA A 360 -20.88 -4.07 -12.67
N MET A 361 -19.65 -4.47 -12.34
CA MET A 361 -19.32 -5.69 -11.59
C MET A 361 -17.89 -5.53 -11.01
N GLN A 362 -17.64 -6.01 -9.78
CA GLN A 362 -16.26 -6.14 -9.30
C GLN A 362 -15.49 -7.09 -10.24
N PRO A 363 -14.29 -6.72 -10.72
CA PRO A 363 -13.51 -7.57 -11.60
C PRO A 363 -13.18 -8.90 -10.90
N PRO A 364 -13.04 -10.02 -11.66
CA PRO A 364 -12.67 -11.31 -11.09
C PRO A 364 -11.37 -11.24 -10.29
N ALA A 365 -11.28 -11.99 -9.20
CA ALA A 365 -10.06 -12.08 -8.39
C ALA A 365 -8.85 -12.62 -9.18
N ASP A 366 -9.10 -13.41 -10.21
CA ASP A 366 -8.08 -13.98 -11.11
C ASP A 366 -7.65 -13.02 -12.23
N LEU A 367 -8.16 -11.77 -12.24
CA LEU A 367 -7.74 -10.72 -13.17
C LEU A 367 -6.76 -9.77 -12.48
N ILE A 368 -5.50 -9.85 -12.88
CA ILE A 368 -4.45 -8.89 -12.52
C ILE A 368 -4.29 -7.93 -13.70
N GLN A 369 -4.18 -6.63 -13.44
CA GLN A 369 -4.05 -5.61 -14.46
C GLN A 369 -2.72 -4.89 -14.29
N PHE A 370 -1.95 -4.80 -15.37
CA PHE A 370 -0.65 -4.16 -15.42
C PHE A 370 -0.54 -3.35 -16.71
N GLY A 371 -0.82 -2.06 -16.64
CA GLY A 371 -0.73 -1.15 -17.78
C GLY A 371 0.21 0.00 -17.50
N LEU A 372 0.78 0.58 -18.56
CA LEU A 372 1.41 1.89 -18.50
C LEU A 372 0.31 2.95 -18.61
N ALA A 373 -0.36 3.25 -17.50
CA ALA A 373 -1.40 4.27 -17.48
C ALA A 373 -0.76 5.65 -17.30
N PRO A 374 -0.93 6.60 -18.24
CA PRO A 374 -0.44 7.98 -18.08
C PRO A 374 -0.97 8.64 -16.80
N GLU A 375 -2.09 8.13 -16.30
CA GLU A 375 -2.67 8.39 -15.01
C GLU A 375 -1.76 8.18 -13.79
N ASP A 376 -0.94 7.13 -13.78
CA ASP A 376 -0.07 6.80 -12.63
C ASP A 376 1.17 7.72 -12.63
N GLU A 377 1.66 8.09 -13.82
CA GLU A 377 2.73 9.08 -13.99
C GLU A 377 2.29 10.48 -13.53
N ILE A 378 1.00 10.82 -13.69
CA ILE A 378 0.43 12.08 -13.14
C ILE A 378 0.61 12.14 -11.62
N ASP A 379 0.38 11.03 -10.90
CA ASP A 379 0.51 11.00 -9.46
C ASP A 379 1.99 11.20 -9.04
N GLN A 380 2.94 10.58 -9.76
CA GLN A 380 4.38 10.79 -9.53
C GLN A 380 4.81 12.25 -9.76
N ILE A 381 4.33 12.88 -10.83
CA ILE A 381 4.61 14.29 -11.12
C ILE A 381 4.03 15.21 -10.03
N ILE A 382 2.87 14.88 -9.47
CA ILE A 382 2.25 15.63 -8.37
C ILE A 382 3.07 15.51 -7.09
N GLU A 383 3.54 14.31 -6.75
CA GLU A 383 4.42 14.09 -5.61
C GLU A 383 5.72 14.89 -5.76
N LEU A 384 6.37 14.81 -6.91
CA LEU A 384 7.56 15.60 -7.22
C LEU A 384 7.31 17.12 -7.10
N ALA A 385 6.19 17.61 -7.63
CA ALA A 385 5.83 19.03 -7.55
C ALA A 385 5.62 19.48 -6.09
N LYS A 386 5.01 18.62 -5.27
CA LYS A 386 4.78 18.86 -3.84
C LYS A 386 6.09 18.86 -3.05
N GLU A 387 6.98 17.92 -3.30
CA GLU A 387 8.31 17.86 -2.68
C GLU A 387 9.15 19.10 -3.01
N ARG A 388 8.98 19.65 -4.22
CA ARG A 388 9.60 20.92 -4.63
C ARG A 388 8.89 22.17 -4.07
N GLY A 389 7.82 22.01 -3.31
CA GLY A 389 7.09 23.10 -2.67
C GLY A 389 6.26 23.96 -3.62
N PHE A 390 5.96 23.47 -4.83
CA PHE A 390 5.12 24.19 -5.80
C PHE A 390 3.67 24.23 -5.32
N LYS A 391 2.94 25.28 -5.70
CA LYS A 391 1.53 25.48 -5.31
C LYS A 391 0.62 25.80 -6.50
N ARG A 392 1.18 26.35 -7.57
CA ARG A 392 0.42 26.89 -8.70
C ARG A 392 0.92 26.30 -10.01
N ALA A 393 0.06 25.51 -10.65
CA ALA A 393 0.35 24.83 -11.90
C ALA A 393 -0.28 25.57 -13.09
N ALA A 394 0.43 25.59 -14.21
CA ALA A 394 -0.13 25.83 -15.53
C ALA A 394 -0.16 24.51 -16.30
N VAL A 395 -1.24 24.22 -17.03
CA VAL A 395 -1.39 22.91 -17.71
C VAL A 395 -1.48 23.10 -19.22
N VAL A 396 -0.64 22.37 -19.96
CA VAL A 396 -0.58 22.41 -21.43
C VAL A 396 -0.74 20.99 -21.96
N THR A 397 -1.77 20.75 -22.79
CA THR A 397 -2.07 19.42 -23.32
C THR A 397 -2.51 19.47 -24.78
N PRO A 398 -2.40 18.40 -25.56
CA PRO A 398 -3.00 18.36 -26.89
C PRO A 398 -4.53 18.38 -26.80
N VAL A 399 -5.19 18.75 -27.88
CA VAL A 399 -6.63 18.55 -28.04
C VAL A 399 -6.97 17.06 -28.13
N GLY A 400 -8.09 16.65 -27.53
CA GLY A 400 -8.57 15.27 -27.57
C GLY A 400 -9.28 14.83 -26.29
N GLU A 401 -10.13 13.82 -26.40
CA GLU A 401 -10.90 13.28 -25.27
C GLU A 401 -9.99 12.64 -24.22
N ASN A 402 -9.02 11.82 -24.64
CA ASN A 402 -8.02 11.21 -23.75
C ASN A 402 -7.25 12.27 -22.94
N TYR A 403 -6.77 13.33 -23.59
CA TYR A 403 -6.04 14.41 -22.92
C TYR A 403 -6.94 15.27 -22.03
N THR A 404 -8.24 15.34 -22.32
CA THR A 404 -9.22 15.99 -21.46
C THR A 404 -9.39 15.22 -20.15
N ARG A 405 -9.43 13.88 -20.22
CA ARG A 405 -9.45 13.01 -19.03
C ARG A 405 -8.17 13.17 -18.18
N LEU A 406 -7.00 13.13 -18.82
CA LEU A 406 -5.71 13.29 -18.13
C LEU A 406 -5.58 14.67 -17.47
N ARG A 407 -5.99 15.73 -18.18
CA ARG A 407 -6.01 17.09 -17.63
C ARG A 407 -6.94 17.22 -16.43
N ALA A 408 -8.12 16.60 -16.49
CA ALA A 408 -9.06 16.58 -15.37
C ALA A 408 -8.49 15.82 -14.17
N ARG A 409 -7.88 14.63 -14.39
CA ARG A 409 -7.22 13.87 -13.32
C ARG A 409 -6.11 14.68 -12.64
N PHE A 410 -5.19 15.24 -13.42
CA PHE A 410 -4.12 16.08 -12.89
C PHE A 410 -4.69 17.22 -12.04
N GLN A 411 -5.70 17.94 -12.56
CA GLN A 411 -6.31 19.04 -11.82
C GLN A 411 -6.88 18.57 -10.48
N THR A 412 -7.76 17.55 -10.48
CA THR A 412 -8.42 17.07 -9.27
C THR A 412 -7.38 16.64 -8.23
N ARG A 413 -6.40 15.84 -8.64
CA ARG A 413 -5.36 15.33 -7.75
C ARG A 413 -4.46 16.45 -7.20
N TRP A 414 -4.09 17.42 -8.05
CA TRP A 414 -3.29 18.57 -7.61
C TRP A 414 -4.04 19.45 -6.60
N GLU A 415 -5.32 19.70 -6.84
CA GLU A 415 -6.19 20.46 -5.92
C GLU A 415 -6.39 19.73 -4.58
N GLU A 416 -6.51 18.40 -4.57
CA GLU A 416 -6.57 17.57 -3.35
C GLU A 416 -5.31 17.69 -2.49
N THR A 417 -4.14 17.94 -3.10
CA THR A 417 -2.90 18.19 -2.35
C THR A 417 -2.77 19.62 -1.81
N GLY A 418 -3.77 20.47 -2.04
CA GLY A 418 -3.76 21.89 -1.66
C GLY A 418 -3.11 22.82 -2.71
N GLY A 419 -2.78 22.29 -3.89
CA GLY A 419 -2.34 23.06 -5.04
C GLY A 419 -3.50 23.72 -5.79
N SER A 420 -3.18 24.53 -6.80
CA SER A 420 -4.17 25.14 -7.70
C SER A 420 -3.70 25.16 -9.15
N VAL A 421 -4.63 24.94 -10.08
CA VAL A 421 -4.37 25.10 -11.52
C VAL A 421 -4.79 26.50 -11.96
N VAL A 422 -3.81 27.34 -12.26
CA VAL A 422 -3.99 28.78 -12.53
C VAL A 422 -4.39 29.07 -13.97
N THR A 423 -3.92 28.24 -14.90
CA THR A 423 -4.23 28.40 -16.32
C THR A 423 -4.14 27.07 -17.05
N ARG A 424 -4.85 27.00 -18.18
CA ARG A 424 -4.89 25.83 -19.05
C ARG A 424 -4.78 26.29 -20.48
N SER A 425 -3.99 25.58 -21.26
CA SER A 425 -3.94 25.78 -22.70
C SER A 425 -3.98 24.43 -23.39
N VAL A 426 -4.70 24.39 -24.50
CA VAL A 426 -4.75 23.22 -25.37
C VAL A 426 -4.11 23.59 -26.69
N PHE A 427 -3.51 22.62 -27.36
CA PHE A 427 -2.92 22.83 -28.67
C PHE A 427 -3.33 21.79 -29.69
N GLY A 428 -3.53 22.24 -30.93
CA GLY A 428 -3.83 21.42 -32.10
C GLY A 428 -2.57 20.83 -32.76
N PRO A 429 -2.72 19.87 -33.69
CA PRO A 429 -1.59 19.26 -34.41
C PRO A 429 -0.90 20.21 -35.42
N GLU A 430 -1.56 21.29 -35.86
CA GLU A 430 -1.04 22.26 -36.84
C GLU A 430 -1.01 23.71 -36.30
N GLU A 431 -1.12 23.90 -34.98
CA GLU A 431 -1.13 25.24 -34.39
C GLU A 431 0.27 25.85 -34.24
N ASP A 432 0.33 27.18 -34.33
CA ASP A 432 1.51 27.95 -33.93
C ASP A 432 1.64 27.94 -32.40
N PHE A 433 2.59 27.17 -31.89
CA PHE A 433 2.92 27.07 -30.46
C PHE A 433 3.21 28.42 -29.80
N SER A 434 3.58 29.45 -30.57
CA SER A 434 3.76 30.81 -30.07
C SER A 434 2.47 31.38 -29.48
N SER A 435 1.33 31.12 -30.13
CA SER A 435 0.02 31.57 -29.64
C SER A 435 -0.40 30.87 -28.35
N VAL A 436 -0.16 29.56 -28.27
CA VAL A 436 -0.41 28.73 -27.08
C VAL A 436 0.39 29.26 -25.88
N VAL A 437 1.68 29.53 -26.07
CA VAL A 437 2.57 30.03 -25.02
C VAL A 437 2.20 31.46 -24.59
N LYS A 438 1.90 32.36 -25.53
CA LYS A 438 1.48 33.73 -25.22
C LYS A 438 0.20 33.77 -24.38
N ASN A 439 -0.77 32.92 -24.72
CA ASN A 439 -2.01 32.75 -23.97
C ASN A 439 -1.74 32.19 -22.57
N LEU A 440 -0.92 31.14 -22.47
CA LEU A 440 -0.56 30.50 -21.20
C LEU A 440 0.07 31.51 -20.22
N LEU A 441 1.05 32.28 -20.70
CA LEU A 441 1.84 33.22 -19.91
C LEU A 441 1.21 34.63 -19.79
N ALA A 442 0.05 34.84 -20.43
CA ALA A 442 -0.68 36.11 -20.51
C ALA A 442 0.17 37.29 -21.06
N ILE A 443 1.05 37.01 -22.03
CA ILE A 443 1.93 38.02 -22.64
C ILE A 443 1.12 39.09 -23.39
N ASP A 444 0.06 38.68 -24.09
CA ASP A 444 -0.78 39.59 -24.88
C ASP A 444 -1.49 40.64 -24.02
N ALA A 445 -1.92 40.26 -22.80
CA ALA A 445 -2.50 41.20 -21.83
C ALA A 445 -1.46 42.21 -21.29
N SER A 446 -0.18 41.82 -21.26
CA SER A 446 0.93 42.71 -20.92
C SER A 446 1.16 43.73 -22.04
N GLU A 447 1.21 43.27 -23.28
CA GLU A 447 1.36 44.12 -24.48
C GLU A 447 0.18 45.08 -24.68
N ASP A 448 -1.06 44.64 -24.44
CA ASP A 448 -2.25 45.48 -24.52
C ASP A 448 -2.27 46.59 -23.47
N ARG A 449 -1.86 46.29 -22.24
CA ARG A 449 -1.69 47.30 -21.19
C ARG A 449 -0.64 48.32 -21.61
N ALA A 450 0.49 47.87 -22.16
CA ALA A 450 1.53 48.76 -22.68
C ALA A 450 1.03 49.65 -23.83
N ARG A 451 0.25 49.09 -24.77
CA ARG A 451 -0.39 49.85 -25.85
C ARG A 451 -1.34 50.92 -25.31
N ARG A 452 -2.21 50.57 -24.35
CA ARG A 452 -3.13 51.52 -23.71
C ARG A 452 -2.40 52.63 -22.94
N LEU A 453 -1.33 52.29 -22.21
CA LEU A 453 -0.52 53.25 -21.48
C LEU A 453 0.21 54.22 -22.43
N ARG A 454 0.75 53.73 -23.54
CA ARG A 454 1.36 54.59 -24.57
C ARG A 454 0.36 55.52 -25.25
N ALA A 455 -0.86 55.04 -25.49
CA ALA A 455 -1.91 55.87 -26.10
C ALA A 455 -2.44 56.96 -25.14
N ALA A 456 -2.37 56.75 -23.83
CA ALA A 456 -2.87 57.67 -22.81
C ALA A 456 -1.84 58.72 -22.34
N LEU A 457 -0.54 58.53 -22.61
CA LEU A 457 0.54 59.38 -22.09
C LEU A 457 1.23 60.19 -23.21
N PRO A 458 1.23 61.54 -23.17
CA PRO A 458 1.68 62.40 -24.26
C PRO A 458 3.20 62.56 -24.41
N ARG A 459 4.03 61.73 -23.74
CA ARG A 459 5.51 61.80 -23.82
C ARG A 459 6.09 60.43 -24.20
N ASN A 460 6.63 60.36 -25.41
CA ASN A 460 7.32 59.20 -25.97
C ASN A 460 8.66 58.98 -25.26
N ASN A 461 8.69 58.02 -24.31
CA ASN A 461 9.80 57.07 -24.12
C ASN A 461 9.43 56.07 -23.00
N ILE A 462 8.36 55.31 -23.19
CA ILE A 462 8.06 54.16 -22.31
C ILE A 462 8.71 52.93 -22.94
N GLU A 463 9.90 52.58 -22.46
CA GLU A 463 10.48 51.26 -22.65
C GLU A 463 9.59 50.24 -21.92
N PHE A 464 9.04 49.29 -22.67
CA PHE A 464 8.20 48.24 -22.14
C PHE A 464 8.90 46.91 -22.38
N THR A 465 9.20 46.22 -21.30
CA THR A 465 9.65 44.84 -21.33
C THR A 465 8.45 43.96 -21.00
N PRO A 466 8.00 43.06 -21.89
CA PRO A 466 6.89 42.17 -21.61
C PRO A 466 7.16 41.36 -20.33
N GLN A 467 6.35 41.58 -19.31
CA GLN A 467 6.46 40.82 -18.06
C GLN A 467 5.43 39.69 -18.08
N ARG A 468 5.92 38.45 -17.91
CA ARG A 468 5.07 37.26 -17.73
C ARG A 468 4.27 37.37 -16.44
N ARG A 469 3.16 36.63 -16.37
CA ARG A 469 2.46 36.42 -15.10
C ARG A 469 3.36 35.68 -14.09
N GLY A 470 3.37 36.16 -12.84
CA GLY A 470 4.19 35.62 -11.74
C GLY A 470 3.45 34.63 -10.84
N ASP A 471 2.26 34.21 -11.26
CA ASP A 471 1.37 33.33 -10.51
C ASP A 471 1.47 31.86 -10.90
N ILE A 472 2.50 31.47 -11.64
CA ILE A 472 2.80 30.09 -12.03
C ILE A 472 4.11 29.68 -11.37
N ASP A 473 4.10 28.54 -10.68
CA ASP A 473 5.29 27.94 -10.07
C ASP A 473 5.92 26.88 -10.99
N PHE A 474 5.11 26.16 -11.77
CA PHE A 474 5.56 25.19 -12.77
C PHE A 474 4.53 24.99 -13.89
N ILE A 475 4.99 24.41 -15.01
CA ILE A 475 4.13 24.02 -16.14
C ILE A 475 4.10 22.50 -16.22
N PHE A 476 2.89 21.92 -16.13
CA PHE A 476 2.64 20.53 -16.46
C PHE A 476 2.31 20.40 -17.95
N LEU A 477 3.07 19.57 -18.66
CA LEU A 477 3.04 19.43 -20.11
C LEU A 477 2.77 17.99 -20.53
N ILE A 478 1.77 17.80 -21.40
CA ILE A 478 1.61 16.54 -22.15
C ILE A 478 1.89 16.86 -23.62
N ALA A 479 2.89 16.19 -24.19
CA ALA A 479 3.28 16.37 -25.59
C ALA A 479 4.03 15.13 -26.06
N ASN A 480 3.98 14.84 -27.37
CA ASN A 480 4.87 13.85 -27.97
C ASN A 480 6.27 14.45 -28.22
N PRO A 481 7.28 13.67 -28.65
CA PRO A 481 8.65 14.18 -28.78
C PRO A 481 8.80 15.28 -29.82
N ARG A 482 8.06 15.21 -30.93
CA ARG A 482 8.06 16.27 -31.94
C ARG A 482 7.47 17.58 -31.41
N GLN A 483 6.38 17.50 -30.65
CA GLN A 483 5.71 18.65 -30.06
C GLN A 483 6.55 19.24 -28.93
N GLY A 484 7.14 18.41 -28.06
CA GLY A 484 8.01 18.84 -26.97
C GLY A 484 9.20 19.66 -27.48
N ARG A 485 9.88 19.18 -28.53
CA ARG A 485 11.02 19.87 -29.17
C ARG A 485 10.65 21.23 -29.80
N GLN A 486 9.37 21.54 -29.95
CA GLN A 486 8.91 22.85 -30.42
C GLN A 486 8.39 23.70 -29.25
N LEU A 487 7.59 23.12 -28.37
CA LEU A 487 7.00 23.82 -27.22
C LEU A 487 8.04 24.30 -26.22
N VAL A 488 9.03 23.48 -25.86
CA VAL A 488 10.02 23.82 -24.84
C VAL A 488 10.89 25.02 -25.27
N PRO A 489 11.46 25.07 -26.50
CA PRO A 489 12.18 26.26 -26.95
C PRO A 489 11.28 27.50 -27.07
N THR A 490 10.01 27.35 -27.48
CA THR A 490 9.06 28.48 -27.52
C THR A 490 8.75 29.03 -26.12
N LEU A 491 8.59 28.16 -25.13
CA LEU A 491 8.45 28.56 -23.72
C LEU A 491 9.69 29.33 -23.23
N ALA A 492 10.88 28.80 -23.53
CA ALA A 492 12.14 29.46 -23.21
C ALA A 492 12.28 30.84 -23.89
N PHE A 493 11.84 30.97 -25.14
CA PHE A 493 11.85 32.24 -25.88
C PHE A 493 10.94 33.30 -25.26
N TYR A 494 9.76 32.91 -24.76
CA TYR A 494 8.81 33.82 -24.09
C TYR A 494 9.06 33.96 -22.58
N TYR A 495 10.32 33.89 -22.15
CA TYR A 495 10.79 34.16 -20.78
C TYR A 495 10.28 33.18 -19.71
N ALA A 496 9.97 31.93 -20.07
CA ALA A 496 9.69 30.84 -19.13
C ALA A 496 10.91 29.97 -18.79
N GLN A 497 12.14 30.46 -19.03
CA GLN A 497 13.38 29.69 -18.77
C GLN A 497 13.54 29.29 -17.29
N ASP A 498 13.04 30.11 -16.37
CA ASP A 498 13.09 29.83 -14.93
C ASP A 498 11.87 29.04 -14.42
N LEU A 499 10.94 28.66 -15.29
CA LEU A 499 9.78 27.85 -14.91
C LEU A 499 10.10 26.37 -15.08
N PRO A 500 10.08 25.58 -13.99
CA PRO A 500 10.17 24.13 -14.08
C PRO A 500 9.11 23.56 -15.02
N LEU A 501 9.54 22.75 -15.97
CA LEU A 501 8.68 22.01 -16.88
C LEU A 501 8.61 20.56 -16.38
N LEU A 502 7.41 20.12 -16.04
CA LEU A 502 7.12 18.74 -15.64
C LEU A 502 6.27 18.10 -16.74
N ALA A 503 6.66 16.94 -17.24
CA ALA A 503 5.94 16.29 -18.34
C ALA A 503 5.80 14.79 -18.15
N LEU A 504 4.89 14.19 -18.92
CA LEU A 504 4.80 12.74 -19.03
C LEU A 504 5.95 12.17 -19.88
N PRO A 505 6.34 10.90 -19.68
CA PRO A 505 7.43 10.27 -20.43
C PRO A 505 7.25 10.26 -21.95
N SER A 506 6.00 10.39 -22.42
CA SER A 506 5.66 10.47 -23.85
C SER A 506 6.33 11.64 -24.60
N ILE A 507 6.90 12.62 -23.90
CA ILE A 507 7.64 13.73 -24.50
C ILE A 507 9.04 13.34 -24.97
N TYR A 508 9.55 12.17 -24.56
CA TYR A 508 10.90 11.72 -24.90
C TYR A 508 10.86 10.39 -25.66
N ASP A 509 11.61 10.29 -26.76
CA ASP A 509 11.68 9.09 -27.62
C ASP A 509 12.83 8.14 -27.26
N GLY A 510 13.63 8.45 -26.24
CA GLY A 510 14.75 7.61 -25.82
C GLY A 510 16.01 7.74 -26.69
N ASP A 511 16.02 8.64 -27.68
CA ASP A 511 17.19 8.87 -28.53
C ASP A 511 18.08 9.97 -27.91
N PRO A 512 19.28 9.64 -27.40
CA PRO A 512 20.20 10.65 -26.86
C PRO A 512 20.88 11.49 -27.94
N THR A 513 20.83 11.07 -29.21
CA THR A 513 21.51 11.70 -30.35
C THR A 513 20.63 12.65 -31.17
N ALA A 514 19.31 12.43 -31.17
CA ALA A 514 18.36 13.43 -31.62
C ALA A 514 18.51 14.70 -30.76
N SER A 515 18.28 15.90 -31.34
CA SER A 515 18.45 17.23 -30.70
C SER A 515 17.78 17.33 -29.32
N THR A 516 18.45 16.80 -28.30
CA THR A 516 18.00 16.68 -26.91
C THR A 516 18.13 18.01 -26.19
N ARG A 517 18.95 18.92 -26.72
CA ARG A 517 19.09 20.31 -26.24
C ARG A 517 17.77 21.08 -26.27
N ASP A 518 16.87 20.73 -27.19
CA ASP A 518 15.57 21.39 -27.29
C ASP A 518 14.64 21.02 -26.13
N LEU A 519 14.99 20.02 -25.31
CA LEU A 519 14.27 19.61 -24.10
C LEU A 519 15.05 19.92 -22.81
N ASP A 520 16.14 20.70 -22.87
CA ASP A 520 16.98 20.99 -21.72
C ASP A 520 16.18 21.62 -20.56
N GLY A 521 16.44 21.16 -19.33
CA GLY A 521 15.78 21.65 -18.11
C GLY A 521 14.39 21.06 -17.85
N LEU A 522 13.83 20.28 -18.78
CA LEU A 522 12.58 19.55 -18.59
C LEU A 522 12.79 18.30 -17.73
N VAL A 523 11.87 18.07 -16.80
CA VAL A 523 11.79 16.85 -16.00
C VAL A 523 10.56 16.06 -16.43
N PHE A 524 10.73 14.77 -16.69
CA PHE A 524 9.63 13.86 -16.95
C PHE A 524 9.71 12.67 -16.01
N GLY A 525 8.55 12.14 -15.67
CA GLY A 525 8.32 11.06 -14.72
C GLY A 525 7.01 10.42 -15.06
#